data_AF-A0A133UP39-F1
#
_entry.id   AF-A0A133UP39-F1
#
_cell.length_a   1.000
_cell.length_b   1.000
_cell.length_c   1.000
_cell.angle_alpha   90.00
_cell.angle_beta   90.00
_cell.angle_gamma   90.00
#
_symmetry.space_group_name_H-M   'P 1'
#
loop_
_entity.id
_entity.type
_entity.pdbx_description
1 polymer ?
#
loop_
_entity_poly.entity_id
_entity_poly.type
_entity_poly.pdbx_seq_one_letter_code
_entity_poly.pdbx_strand_id
1 'polypeptide(L)' 'MEAHFATLNERISKLESKIKETAGDMEDAQLLMTIPGVSYYSALTIIAEIATVERFPTSGHLCS' A
#
# COMPACT_ATOMS: atom_id res chain seq x y z
N MET A 1 18.61 -12.55 24.79
CA MET A 1 18.68 -12.35 23.33
C MET A 1 17.33 -12.61 22.68
N GLU A 2 16.72 -13.79 22.90
CA GLU A 2 15.44 -14.23 22.30
C GLU A 2 14.23 -13.28 22.49
N ALA A 3 14.06 -12.70 23.68
CA ALA A 3 12.89 -11.87 23.99
C ALA A 3 12.79 -10.58 23.15
N HIS A 4 13.93 -10.04 22.69
CA HIS A 4 13.96 -8.80 21.91
C HIS A 4 13.54 -9.03 20.46
N PHE A 5 13.89 -10.18 19.89
CA PHE A 5 13.50 -10.57 18.53
C PHE A 5 12.01 -10.90 18.46
N ALA A 6 11.48 -11.61 19.47
CA ALA A 6 10.06 -11.90 19.58
C ALA A 6 9.20 -10.62 19.64
N THR A 7 9.60 -9.65 20.46
CA THR A 7 8.91 -8.34 20.55
C THR A 7 8.93 -7.59 19.22
N LEU A 8 10.04 -7.65 18.47
CA LEU A 8 10.13 -6.99 17.17
C LEU A 8 9.20 -7.65 16.14
N ASN A 9 9.16 -8.98 16.09
CA ASN A 9 8.26 -9.71 15.20
C ASN A 9 6.78 -9.41 15.50
N GLU A 10 6.40 -9.32 16.78
CA GLU A 10 5.03 -8.94 17.16
C GLU A 10 4.67 -7.53 16.64
N ARG A 11 5.61 -6.59 16.78
CA ARG A 11 5.43 -5.22 16.26
C ARG A 11 5.30 -5.19 14.74
N ILE A 12 6.10 -6.00 14.04
CA ILE A 12 6.01 -6.16 12.58
C ILE A 12 4.62 -6.68 12.22
N SER A 13 4.19 -7.82 12.77
CA SER A 13 2.88 -8.40 12.42
C SER A 13 1.69 -7.49 12.73
N LYS A 14 1.74 -6.73 13.84
CA LYS A 14 0.73 -5.70 14.14
C LYS A 14 0.72 -4.59 13.10
N LEU A 15 1.89 -4.15 12.64
CA LEU A 15 1.99 -3.13 11.61
C LEU A 15 1.51 -3.66 10.25
N GLU A 16 1.89 -4.87 9.86
CA GLU A 16 1.42 -5.51 8.62
C GLU A 16 -0.11 -5.62 8.60
N SER A 17 -0.71 -6.01 9.72
CA SER A 17 -2.17 -6.10 9.86
C SER A 17 -2.84 -4.75 9.64
N LYS A 18 -2.30 -3.68 10.24
CA LYS A 18 -2.81 -2.32 10.06
C LYS A 18 -2.65 -1.83 8.62
N ILE A 19 -1.54 -2.12 7.96
CA ILE A 19 -1.32 -1.73 6.56
C ILE A 19 -2.34 -2.43 5.67
N LYS A 20 -2.61 -3.72 5.91
CA LYS A 20 -3.61 -4.47 5.18
C LYS A 20 -5.03 -3.93 5.40
N GLU A 21 -5.37 -3.58 6.64
CA GLU A 21 -6.64 -2.92 7.00
C GLU A 21 -6.81 -1.59 6.26
N THR A 22 -5.81 -0.71 6.33
CA THR A 22 -5.81 0.57 5.61
C THR A 22 -6.01 0.40 4.11
N ALA A 23 -5.35 -0.57 3.48
CA ALA A 23 -5.57 -0.86 2.06
C ALA A 23 -6.97 -1.41 1.77
N GLY A 24 -7.51 -2.20 2.71
CA GLY A 24 -8.85 -2.76 2.63
C GLY A 24 -9.96 -1.72 2.78
N ASP A 25 -9.69 -0.57 3.40
CA ASP A 25 -10.68 0.49 3.60
C ASP A 25 -10.59 1.62 2.55
N MET A 26 -9.62 1.55 1.65
CA MET A 26 -9.34 2.60 0.65
C MET A 26 -9.72 2.11 -0.76
N GLU A 27 -10.73 2.72 -1.36
CA GLU A 27 -11.26 2.33 -2.69
C GLU A 27 -10.18 2.33 -3.78
N ASP A 28 -9.34 3.38 -3.82
CA ASP A 28 -8.23 3.46 -4.77
C ASP A 28 -7.22 2.32 -4.60
N ALA A 29 -6.94 1.94 -3.35
CA ALA A 29 -6.02 0.83 -3.06
C ALA A 29 -6.64 -0.50 -3.49
N GLN A 30 -7.92 -0.72 -3.22
CA GLN A 30 -8.67 -1.90 -3.67
C GLN A 30 -8.66 -2.01 -5.20
N LEU A 31 -8.88 -0.89 -5.91
CA LEU A 31 -8.85 -0.85 -7.37
C LEU A 31 -7.46 -1.20 -7.91
N LEU A 32 -6.40 -0.60 -7.37
CA LEU A 32 -5.03 -0.93 -7.76
C LEU A 32 -4.69 -2.41 -7.53
N MET A 33 -5.19 -3.00 -6.45
CA MET A 33 -4.99 -4.42 -6.13
C MET A 33 -5.70 -5.39 -7.09
N THR A 34 -6.60 -4.91 -7.96
CA THR A 34 -7.15 -5.72 -9.06
C THR A 34 -6.15 -5.99 -10.17
N ILE A 35 -5.06 -5.21 -10.24
CA ILE A 35 -3.98 -5.38 -11.20
C ILE A 35 -3.13 -6.60 -10.79
N PRO A 36 -2.96 -7.60 -11.66
CA PRO A 36 -2.11 -8.76 -11.35
C PRO A 36 -0.70 -8.33 -10.94
N GLY A 37 -0.24 -8.84 -9.79
CA GLY A 37 1.07 -8.50 -9.23
C GLY A 37 1.08 -7.27 -8.32
N VAL A 38 -0.02 -6.54 -8.18
CA VAL A 38 -0.14 -5.42 -7.24
C VAL A 38 -0.78 -5.88 -5.93
N SER A 39 0.03 -5.94 -4.87
CA SER A 39 -0.43 -6.25 -3.52
C SER A 39 -0.78 -4.99 -2.72
N TYR A 40 -1.34 -5.14 -1.52
CA TYR A 40 -1.69 -4.03 -0.64
C TYR A 40 -0.51 -3.09 -0.33
N TYR A 41 0.71 -3.63 -0.21
CA TYR A 41 1.92 -2.81 -0.05
C TYR A 41 2.17 -1.96 -1.28
N SER A 42 2.20 -2.58 -2.46
CA SER A 42 2.46 -1.89 -3.72
C SER A 42 1.40 -0.83 -4.02
N ALA A 43 0.13 -1.15 -3.77
CA ALA A 43 -0.98 -0.22 -3.95
C ALA A 43 -0.84 1.03 -3.06
N LEU A 44 -0.60 0.84 -1.76
CA LEU A 44 -0.42 1.96 -0.84
C LEU A 44 0.85 2.76 -1.13
N THR A 45 1.94 2.12 -1.57
CA THR A 45 3.15 2.82 -2.01
C THR A 45 2.86 3.70 -3.23
N ILE A 46 2.16 3.19 -4.24
CA ILE A 46 1.77 3.96 -5.42
C ILE A 46 0.97 5.20 -5.01
N ILE A 47 -0.02 5.03 -4.12
CA ILE A 47 -0.85 6.13 -3.63
C ILE A 47 -0.02 7.16 -2.86
N ALA A 48 0.88 6.71 -1.99
CA ALA A 48 1.74 7.59 -1.21
C ALA A 48 2.69 8.44 -2.08
N GLU A 49 3.17 7.90 -3.20
CA GLU A 49 4.09 8.59 -4.12
C GLU A 49 3.35 9.50 -5.13
N ILE A 50 2.19 9.06 -5.62
CA ILE A 50 1.40 9.81 -6.60
C ILE A 50 0.61 10.94 -5.94
N ALA A 51 0.18 10.75 -4.68
CA ALA A 51 -0.69 11.60 -3.87
C ALA A 51 -2.13 11.76 -4.40
N THR A 52 -2.30 12.18 -5.65
CA THR A 52 -3.60 12.49 -6.26
C THR A 52 -3.59 12.16 -7.75
N VAL A 53 -4.61 11.47 -8.23
CA VAL A 53 -4.75 11.08 -9.65
C VAL A 53 -5.03 12.29 -10.54
N GLU A 54 -5.58 13.37 -9.97
CA GLU A 54 -5.87 14.63 -10.63
C GLU A 54 -4.61 15.31 -11.20
N ARG A 55 -3.41 14.92 -10.75
CA ARG A 55 -2.13 15.32 -11.37
C ARG A 55 -1.99 14.82 -12.81
N PHE A 56 -2.74 13.79 -13.18
CA PHE A 56 -2.74 13.17 -14.51
C PHE A 56 -4.13 13.35 -15.14
N PRO A 57 -4.40 14.50 -15.79
CA PRO A 57 -5.73 14.82 -16.30
C PRO A 57 -6.19 13.85 -17.41
N THR A 58 -5.25 13.17 -18.06
CA THR A 58 -5.54 12.06 -18.99
C THR A 58 -4.50 10.96 -18.83
N SER A 59 -4.84 9.75 -19.28
CA SER A 59 -3.93 8.58 -19.24
C SER A 59 -2.60 8.81 -19.98
N GLY A 60 -2.57 9.67 -21.00
CA GLY A 60 -1.35 10.00 -21.74
C GLY A 60 -0.29 10.76 -20.92
N HIS A 61 -0.68 11.37 -19.80
CA HIS A 61 0.24 12.13 -18.93
C HIS A 61 1.06 11.23 -18.00
N LEU A 62 0.73 9.94 -17.91
CA LEU A 62 1.48 8.98 -17.09
C LEU A 62 2.81 8.57 -17.72
N CYS A 63 2.98 8.75 -19.03
CA CYS A 63 4.14 8.27 -19.80
C CYS A 63 4.87 9.38 -20.57
N SER A 64 4.59 10.65 -20.28
CA SER A 64 5.18 11.83 -20.94
C SER A 64 6.29 12.46 -20.12
#